data_AF-A0A1F0NDS6-F1
#
_entry.id   AF-A0A1F0NDS6-F1
#
_cell.length_a   1.000
_cell.length_b   1.000
_cell.length_c   1.000
_cell.angle_alpha   90.00
_cell.angle_beta   90.00
_cell.angle_gamma   90.00
#
_symmetry.space_group_name_H-M   'P 1'
#
loop_
_entity.id
_entity.type
_entity.pdbx_description
1 polymer ?
#
loop_
_entity_poly.entity_id
_entity_poly.type
_entity_poly.pdbx_seq_one_letter_code
_entity_poly.pdbx_strand_id
1 'polypeptide(L)' 'MTVKRYAELFIYLNSIGLIVHLFLGVGGKNSKGILPSLLSLDHRYIWFPITTYLVFFCLATLATLMIKYVEKKRSK' A
#
# COMPACT_ATOMS: atom_id res chain seq x y z
N MET A 1 -16.58 -10.67 -9.68
CA MET A 1 -15.19 -10.90 -10.16
C MET A 1 -14.37 -9.61 -10.28
N THR A 2 -14.97 -8.46 -10.61
CA THR A 2 -14.26 -7.19 -10.83
C THR A 2 -13.68 -6.55 -9.56
N VAL A 3 -14.47 -6.42 -8.47
CA VAL A 3 -14.03 -5.77 -7.22
C VAL A 3 -12.90 -6.53 -6.52
N LYS A 4 -12.96 -7.86 -6.52
CA LYS A 4 -11.93 -8.74 -5.96
C LYS A 4 -10.58 -8.53 -6.65
N ARG A 5 -10.57 -8.48 -7.99
CA ARG A 5 -9.36 -8.20 -8.78
C ARG A 5 -8.80 -6.81 -8.50
N TYR A 6 -9.65 -5.80 -8.37
CA TYR A 6 -9.20 -4.45 -7.98
C TYR A 6 -8.59 -4.43 -6.59
N ALA A 7 -9.18 -5.11 -5.61
CA ALA A 7 -8.63 -5.19 -4.25
C ALA A 7 -7.27 -5.91 -4.21
N GLU A 8 -7.14 -7.03 -4.93
CA GLU A 8 -5.88 -7.75 -5.06
C GLU A 8 -4.79 -6.91 -5.75
N LEU A 9 -5.15 -6.21 -6.84
CA LEU A 9 -4.24 -5.33 -7.57
C LEU A 9 -3.84 -4.11 -6.72
N PHE A 10 -4.76 -3.55 -5.95
CA PHE A 10 -4.48 -2.46 -5.01
C PHE A 10 -3.52 -2.90 -3.90
N ILE A 11 -3.72 -4.07 -3.29
CA ILE A 11 -2.79 -4.65 -2.30
C ILE A 11 -1.40 -4.80 -2.92
N TYR A 12 -1.32 -5.38 -4.12
CA TYR A 12 -0.07 -5.62 -4.82
C TYR A 12 0.70 -4.33 -5.12
N LEU A 13 0.05 -3.34 -5.73
CA LEU A 13 0.67 -2.05 -6.05
C LEU A 13 1.11 -1.28 -4.81
N ASN A 14 0.28 -1.23 -3.76
CA ASN A 14 0.64 -0.53 -2.53
C ASN A 14 1.78 -1.23 -1.77
N SER A 15 1.88 -2.56 -1.86
CA SER A 15 2.98 -3.32 -1.23
C SER A 15 4.32 -2.99 -1.88
N ILE A 16 4.36 -2.99 -3.22
CA ILE A 16 5.57 -2.63 -3.97
C ILE A 16 5.90 -1.15 -3.77
N GLY A 17 4.89 -0.28 -3.84
CA GLY A 17 5.03 1.15 -3.63
C GLY A 17 5.61 1.48 -2.26
N LEU A 18 5.16 0.81 -1.20
CA LEU A 18 5.71 0.97 0.15
C LEU A 18 7.19 0.59 0.20
N ILE A 19 7.58 -0.56 -0.35
CA ILE A 19 8.98 -1.03 -0.33
C ILE A 19 9.88 -0.06 -1.11
N VAL A 20 9.47 0.32 -2.33
CA VAL A 20 10.24 1.25 -3.17
C VAL A 20 10.39 2.61 -2.47
N HIS A 21 9.31 3.14 -1.90
CA HIS A 21 9.34 4.42 -1.20
C HIS A 21 10.14 4.36 0.11
N LEU A 22 10.13 3.22 0.80
CA LEU A 22 10.88 3.01 2.04
C LEU A 22 12.38 3.07 1.81
N PHE A 23 12.88 2.36 0.79
CA PHE A 23 14.32 2.17 0.57
C PHE A 23 14.92 3.12 -0.46
N LEU A 24 14.23 3.36 -1.57
CA LEU A 24 14.79 4.08 -2.73
C LEU A 24 14.25 5.52 -2.81
N GLY A 25 13.06 5.77 -2.26
CA GLY A 25 12.33 7.01 -2.52
C GLY A 25 11.81 7.07 -3.94
N VAL A 26 11.02 8.11 -4.24
CA VAL A 26 10.47 8.33 -5.58
C VAL A 26 11.11 9.59 -6.15
N GLY A 27 12.27 9.43 -6.78
CA GLY A 27 13.01 10.54 -7.38
C GLY A 27 14.28 10.09 -8.10
N GLY A 28 14.45 10.54 -9.34
CA GLY A 28 15.60 10.18 -10.17
C GLY A 28 16.92 10.80 -9.67
N LYS A 29 18.04 10.13 -9.99
CA LYS A 29 19.44 10.39 -9.57
C LYS A 29 19.95 11.84 -9.65
N ASN A 30 19.24 12.76 -10.31
CA ASN A 30 19.64 14.16 -10.53
C ASN A 30 18.59 15.20 -10.14
N SER A 31 17.40 14.79 -9.69
CA SER A 31 16.43 15.70 -9.06
C SER A 31 16.56 15.52 -7.57
N LYS A 32 16.59 16.60 -6.79
CA LYS A 32 16.27 16.55 -5.36
C LYS A 32 14.87 15.93 -5.26
N GLY A 33 14.80 14.60 -5.08
CA GLY A 33 13.64 13.78 -5.45
C GLY A 33 12.32 14.36 -4.93
N ILE A 34 11.28 14.31 -5.76
CA ILE A 34 9.94 14.81 -5.43
C ILE A 34 9.45 14.22 -4.10
N LEU A 35 9.82 12.96 -3.83
CA LEU A 35 9.70 12.32 -2.52
C LEU A 35 11.02 11.62 -2.18
N PRO A 36 11.80 12.10 -1.18
CA PRO A 36 12.98 11.39 -0.70
C PRO A 36 12.57 10.03 -0.11
N SER A 37 13.53 9.10 0.00
CA SER A 37 13.25 7.82 0.65
C SER A 37 12.79 8.06 2.09
N LEU A 38 11.83 7.27 2.57
CA LEU A 38 11.31 7.44 3.93
C LEU A 38 12.42 7.30 4.97
N LEU A 39 13.38 6.41 4.73
CA LEU A 39 14.58 6.26 5.56
C LEU A 39 15.50 7.50 5.58
N SER A 40 15.49 8.30 4.53
CA SER A 40 16.25 9.55 4.44
C SER A 40 15.45 10.77 4.90
N LEU A 41 14.15 10.61 5.16
CA LEU A 41 13.28 11.67 5.67
C LEU A 41 13.51 11.84 7.17
N ASP A 42 13.38 13.07 7.68
CA ASP A 42 13.45 13.35 9.12
C ASP A 42 12.48 12.42 9.87
N HIS A 43 13.01 11.70 10.86
CA HIS A 43 12.29 10.69 11.64
C HIS A 43 10.98 11.22 12.22
N ARG A 44 10.89 12.53 12.49
CA ARG A 44 9.66 13.18 12.98
C ARG A 44 8.47 13.10 12.01
N TYR A 45 8.73 12.90 10.72
CA TYR A 45 7.71 12.87 9.66
C TYR A 45 7.60 11.52 8.94
N ILE A 46 8.49 10.55 9.22
CA ILE A 46 8.46 9.22 8.61
C ILE A 46 7.18 8.44 8.93
N TRP A 47 6.58 8.72 10.08
CA TRP A 47 5.39 8.00 10.55
C TRP A 47 4.18 8.26 9.65
N PHE A 48 4.02 9.48 9.11
CA PHE A 48 2.81 9.84 8.35
C PHE A 48 2.64 9.01 7.07
N PRO A 49 3.66 8.86 6.21
CA PRO A 49 3.56 7.99 5.04
C PRO A 49 3.42 6.51 5.41
N ILE A 50 4.15 6.03 6.42
CA ILE A 50 4.05 4.63 6.88
C ILE A 50 2.64 4.32 7.36
N THR A 51 2.06 5.18 8.21
CA THR A 51 0.69 5.04 8.71
C THR A 51 -0.31 5.07 7.56
N THR A 52 -0.12 5.94 6.58
CA THR A 52 -0.99 6.02 5.41
C THR A 52 -1.00 4.69 4.62
N TYR A 53 0.17 4.13 4.31
CA TYR A 53 0.26 2.83 3.63
C TYR A 53 -0.37 1.71 4.45
N LEU A 54 -0.13 1.66 5.76
CA LEU A 54 -0.71 0.64 6.63
C LEU A 54 -2.25 0.71 6.67
N VAL A 55 -2.83 1.91 6.74
CA VAL A 55 -4.29 2.10 6.72
C VAL A 55 -4.87 1.58 5.40
N PHE A 56 -4.29 1.95 4.26
CA PHE A 56 -4.75 1.47 2.95
C PHE A 56 -4.56 -0.04 2.78
N PHE A 57 -3.47 -0.60 3.28
CA PHE A 57 -3.20 -2.03 3.25
C PHE A 57 -4.23 -2.82 4.07
N CYS A 58 -4.54 -2.35 5.29
CA CYS A 58 -5.57 -2.93 6.15
C CYS A 58 -6.96 -2.87 5.51
N LEU A 59 -7.35 -1.71 4.95
CA LEU A 59 -8.63 -1.54 4.27
C LEU A 59 -8.82 -2.53 3.12
N ALA A 60 -7.81 -2.68 2.26
CA ALA A 60 -7.88 -3.57 1.12
C ALA A 60 -7.87 -5.05 1.51
N THR A 61 -7.09 -5.40 2.52
CA THR A 61 -7.06 -6.76 3.08
C THR A 61 -8.42 -7.12 3.69
N LEU A 62 -9.01 -6.22 4.48
CA LEU A 62 -10.32 -6.43 5.09
C LEU A 62 -11.43 -6.56 4.04
N ALA A 63 -11.42 -5.70 3.01
CA ALA A 63 -12.35 -5.81 1.89
C ALA A 63 -12.24 -7.16 1.17
N THR A 64 -11.03 -7.63 0.91
CA THR A 64 -10.79 -8.94 0.28
C THR A 64 -11.28 -10.09 1.15
N LEU A 65 -11.05 -10.02 2.47
CA LEU A 65 -11.55 -11.01 3.43
C LEU A 65 -13.08 -11.04 3.49
N MET A 66 -13.72 -9.88 3.52
CA MET A 66 -15.18 -9.77 3.53
C MET A 66 -15.80 -10.37 2.26
N ILE A 67 -15.23 -10.09 1.08
CA ILE A 67 -15.68 -10.69 -0.19
C ILE A 67 -15.56 -12.22 -0.12
N LYS A 68 -14.42 -12.75 0.32
CA LYS A 68 -14.22 -14.20 0.48
C LYS A 68 -15.20 -14.82 1.47
N TYR A 69 -15.49 -14.13 2.57
CA TYR A 69 -16.44 -14.59 3.58
C TYR A 69 -17.86 -14.69 3.01
N VAL A 70 -18.31 -13.66 2.27
CA VAL A 70 -19.62 -13.64 1.63
C VAL A 70 -19.72 -14.70 0.51
N GLU A 71 -18.68 -14.84 -0.33
CA GLU A 71 -18.60 -15.91 -1.35
C GLU A 71 -18.75 -17.30 -0.70
N LYS A 72 -18.03 -17.55 0.40
CA LYS A 72 -18.10 -18.82 1.15
C LYS A 72 -19.47 -19.07 1.77
N LYS A 73 -20.13 -18.03 2.30
CA LYS A 73 -21.50 -18.10 2.84
C LYS A 73 -22.55 -18.38 1.75
N ARG A 74 -22.36 -17.85 0.54
CA ARG A 74 -23.30 -17.98 -0.58
C ARG A 74 -23.16 -19.30 -1.35
N SER A 75 -21.98 -19.93 -1.26
CA SER A 75 -21.71 -21.27 -1.81
C SER A 75 -22.16 -22.41 -0.88
N LYS A 76 -22.66 -22.10 0.32
CA LYS A 76 -23.14 -23.05 1.32
C LYS A 76 -24.66 -22.93 1.44
#